data_AF-A0A427U9Q8-F1
#
_entry.id   AF-A0A427U9Q8-F1
#
_cell.length_a   1.000
_cell.length_b   1.000
_cell.length_c   1.000
_cell.angle_alpha   90.00
_cell.angle_beta   90.00
_cell.angle_gamma   90.00
#
_symmetry.space_group_name_H-M   'P 1'
#
loop_
_entity.id
_entity.type
_entity.pdbx_description
1 polymer ?
#
loop_
_entity_poly.entity_id
_entity_poly.type
_entity_poly.pdbx_seq_one_letter_code
_entity_poly.pdbx_strand_id
1 'polypeptide(L)'
;GDLDVAYVGAAPFVSALSNGLDAKVVAGVNSQGSDLVLRPEHPYEGPEDLKGLSIATFPPGTIQDTILRDWLKDNGIDPDNDVDIKPMGPGDAISAISAGRIDAAFLPHPAPTLIEQEGNGRSVVYSGEMLPDHACCVLVVLPWKNGMASGLLILP
;
A
#
# COMPACT_ATOMS: atom_id res chain seq x y z
N GLY A 1 5.61 -27.64 6.42
CA GLY A 1 6.39 -27.13 5.29
C GLY A 1 6.94 -25.82 5.76
N ASP A 2 8.26 -25.68 5.70
CA ASP A 2 8.91 -24.45 6.14
C ASP A 2 9.02 -23.50 4.95
N LEU A 3 8.87 -22.22 5.25
CA LEU A 3 8.95 -21.15 4.27
C LEU A 3 10.42 -20.80 4.07
N ASP A 4 10.96 -20.95 2.85
CA ASP A 4 12.36 -20.63 2.56
C ASP A 4 12.51 -19.26 1.90
N VAL A 5 11.48 -18.86 1.14
CA VAL A 5 11.47 -17.62 0.37
C VAL A 5 10.11 -16.96 0.50
N ALA A 6 10.07 -15.64 0.69
CA ALA A 6 8.83 -14.89 0.69
C ALA A 6 8.91 -13.62 -0.17
N TYR A 7 7.78 -13.27 -0.78
CA TYR A 7 7.54 -11.97 -1.40
C TYR A 7 6.72 -11.14 -0.42
N VAL A 8 7.27 -10.01 0.03
CA VAL A 8 6.70 -9.21 1.12
C VAL A 8 6.93 -7.72 0.90
N GLY A 9 6.11 -6.87 1.51
CA GLY A 9 6.36 -5.44 1.57
C GLY A 9 7.64 -5.12 2.35
N ALA A 10 8.41 -4.14 1.88
CA ALA A 10 9.68 -3.74 2.52
C ALA A 10 9.47 -3.23 3.96
N ALA A 11 8.47 -2.37 4.18
CA ALA A 11 8.16 -1.80 5.49
C ALA A 11 7.83 -2.85 6.58
N PRO A 12 6.86 -3.78 6.38
CA PRO A 12 6.58 -4.81 7.39
C PRO A 12 7.77 -5.74 7.62
N PHE A 13 8.61 -5.98 6.60
CA PHE A 13 9.81 -6.79 6.76
C PHE A 13 10.86 -6.14 7.67
N VAL A 14 11.10 -4.83 7.54
CA VAL A 14 12.02 -4.09 8.43
C VAL A 14 11.54 -4.15 9.88
N SER A 15 10.23 -4.03 10.10
CA SER A 15 9.64 -4.20 11.44
C SER A 15 9.87 -5.62 11.97
N ALA A 16 9.67 -6.64 11.15
CA ALA A 16 9.91 -8.04 11.54
C ALA A 16 11.39 -8.32 11.88
N LEU A 17 12.33 -7.80 11.09
CA LEU A 17 13.77 -7.88 11.39
C LEU A 17 14.10 -7.25 12.75
N SER A 18 13.54 -6.07 13.01
CA SER A 18 13.74 -5.35 14.27
C SER A 18 13.19 -6.13 15.48
N ASN A 19 12.18 -6.98 15.26
CA ASN A 19 11.59 -7.87 16.25
C ASN A 19 12.28 -9.25 16.33
N GLY A 20 13.43 -9.44 15.70
CA GLY A 20 14.25 -10.64 15.82
C GLY A 20 14.00 -11.72 14.77
N LEU A 21 13.29 -11.42 13.68
CA LEU A 21 13.23 -12.30 12.52
C LEU A 21 14.64 -12.46 11.93
N ASP A 22 15.15 -13.69 11.92
CA ASP A 22 16.38 -14.03 11.19
C ASP A 22 16.02 -14.31 9.73
N ALA A 23 16.13 -13.29 8.88
CA ALA A 23 15.87 -13.36 7.44
C ALA A 23 16.73 -12.33 6.71
N LYS A 24 16.90 -12.50 5.38
CA LYS A 24 17.69 -11.57 4.56
C LYS A 24 16.91 -11.15 3.31
N VAL A 25 16.96 -9.86 2.97
CA VAL A 25 16.55 -9.38 1.65
C VAL A 25 17.60 -9.83 0.63
N VAL A 26 17.16 -10.47 -0.45
CA VAL A 26 18.05 -10.90 -1.54
C VAL A 26 17.83 -10.11 -2.83
N ALA A 27 16.65 -9.49 -3.00
CA ALA A 27 16.35 -8.63 -4.14
C ALA A 27 15.18 -7.68 -3.82
N GLY A 28 15.20 -6.48 -4.41
CA GLY A 28 13.99 -5.69 -4.58
C GLY A 28 13.18 -6.24 -5.75
N VAL A 29 11.86 -6.31 -5.63
CA VAL A 29 10.98 -6.86 -6.68
C VAL A 29 10.32 -5.77 -7.49
N ASN A 30 9.90 -4.69 -6.84
CA ASN A 30 9.43 -3.49 -7.52
C ASN A 30 9.71 -2.24 -6.69
N SER A 31 9.91 -1.14 -7.40
CA SER A 31 9.85 0.22 -6.85
C SER A 31 8.52 0.83 -7.27
N GLN A 32 7.89 1.62 -6.40
CA GLN A 32 6.68 2.37 -6.74
C GLN A 32 5.50 1.47 -7.19
N GLY A 33 4.60 2.00 -8.03
CA GLY A 33 3.49 1.24 -8.62
C GLY A 33 2.21 1.22 -7.79
N SER A 34 1.97 2.26 -6.99
CA SER A 34 0.70 2.51 -6.31
C SER A 34 0.21 3.91 -6.65
N ASP A 35 -1.10 4.08 -6.72
CA ASP A 35 -1.70 5.36 -7.07
C ASP A 35 -2.78 5.70 -6.05
N LEU A 36 -2.91 6.99 -5.73
CA LEU A 36 -4.08 7.51 -5.04
C LEU A 36 -5.14 7.81 -6.09
N VAL A 37 -6.18 7.00 -6.13
CA VAL A 37 -7.35 7.21 -6.99
C VAL A 37 -8.44 7.92 -6.19
N LEU A 38 -9.01 8.97 -6.78
CA LEU A 38 -10.07 9.79 -6.20
C LEU A 38 -11.33 9.67 -7.06
N ARG A 39 -12.50 9.58 -6.43
CA ARG A 39 -13.78 9.56 -7.15
C ARG A 39 -13.95 10.84 -7.99
N PRO A 40 -14.50 10.76 -9.22
CA PRO A 40 -14.45 11.87 -10.17
C PRO A 40 -15.20 13.13 -9.75
N GLU A 41 -16.21 13.02 -8.88
CA GLU A 41 -16.95 14.17 -8.37
C GLU A 41 -16.17 15.06 -7.40
N HIS A 42 -15.09 14.53 -6.81
CA HIS A 42 -14.25 15.29 -5.89
C HIS A 42 -13.24 16.11 -6.70
N PRO A 43 -13.21 17.44 -6.52
CA PRO A 43 -12.16 18.27 -7.12
C PRO A 43 -10.80 17.88 -6.55
N TYR A 44 -9.74 18.15 -7.30
CA TYR A 44 -8.38 17.95 -6.82
C TYR A 44 -7.45 18.98 -7.45
N GLU A 45 -7.12 20.00 -6.68
CA GLU A 45 -6.10 21.01 -6.95
C GLU A 45 -4.85 20.78 -6.10
N GLY A 46 -4.99 20.06 -4.98
CA GLY A 46 -3.86 19.62 -4.17
C GLY A 46 -4.24 18.73 -3.00
N PRO A 47 -3.25 18.36 -2.17
CA PRO A 47 -3.45 17.43 -1.05
C PRO A 47 -4.53 17.89 -0.07
N GLU A 48 -4.67 19.20 0.15
CA GLU A 48 -5.66 19.80 1.06
C GLU A 48 -7.11 19.41 0.71
N ASP A 49 -7.41 19.11 -0.57
CA ASP A 49 -8.74 18.67 -0.99
C ASP A 49 -9.09 17.25 -0.50
N LEU A 50 -8.13 16.54 0.07
CA LEU A 50 -8.35 15.23 0.69
C LEU A 50 -8.95 15.37 2.11
N LYS A 51 -8.91 16.56 2.72
CA LYS A 51 -9.43 16.76 4.08
C LYS A 51 -10.93 16.44 4.15
N GLY A 52 -11.31 15.67 5.16
CA GLY A 52 -12.66 15.17 5.39
C GLY A 52 -13.04 13.97 4.51
N LEU A 53 -12.19 13.55 3.57
CA LEU A 53 -12.47 12.40 2.72
C LEU A 53 -12.06 11.09 3.38
N SER A 54 -12.73 10.02 2.97
CA SER A 54 -12.38 8.66 3.37
C SER A 54 -11.49 7.99 2.33
N ILE A 55 -10.34 7.47 2.79
CA ILE A 55 -9.28 6.92 1.94
C ILE A 55 -9.04 5.47 2.32
N ALA A 56 -9.30 4.53 1.39
CA ALA A 56 -8.92 3.15 1.60
C ALA A 56 -7.44 2.92 1.34
N THR A 57 -6.77 2.19 2.23
CA THR A 57 -5.42 1.66 1.98
C THR A 57 -5.24 0.36 2.76
N PHE A 58 -4.08 -0.27 2.66
CA PHE A 58 -3.78 -1.48 3.42
C PHE A 58 -3.71 -1.20 4.93
N PRO A 59 -3.75 -2.25 5.78
CA PRO A 59 -3.67 -2.08 7.23
C PRO A 59 -2.43 -1.29 7.71
N PRO A 60 -2.51 -0.70 8.93
CA PRO A 60 -1.43 0.07 9.52
C PRO A 60 -0.07 -0.65 9.51
N GLY A 61 0.99 0.08 9.14
CA GLY A 61 2.38 -0.43 9.09
C GLY A 61 2.76 -1.15 7.80
N THR A 62 1.86 -1.22 6.83
CA THR A 62 2.17 -1.63 5.45
C THR A 62 2.89 -0.49 4.70
N ILE A 63 3.51 -0.80 3.56
CA ILE A 63 4.24 0.21 2.80
C ILE A 63 3.31 1.33 2.29
N GLN A 64 2.11 0.99 1.82
CA GLN A 64 1.13 1.96 1.34
C GLN A 64 0.57 2.83 2.47
N ASP A 65 0.23 2.23 3.62
CA ASP A 65 -0.22 3.00 4.79
C ASP A 65 0.86 3.98 5.26
N THR A 66 2.11 3.51 5.33
CA THR A 66 3.25 4.34 5.76
C THR A 66 3.46 5.52 4.80
N ILE A 67 3.53 5.24 3.50
CA ILE A 67 3.74 6.28 2.48
C ILE A 67 2.60 7.31 2.49
N LEU A 68 1.34 6.86 2.55
CA LEU A 68 0.19 7.76 2.57
C LEU A 68 0.24 8.67 3.80
N ARG A 69 0.45 8.09 4.99
CA ARG A 69 0.46 8.85 6.24
C ARG A 69 1.60 9.86 6.29
N ASP A 70 2.79 9.49 5.83
CA ASP A 70 3.93 10.40 5.82
C ASP A 70 3.74 11.52 4.79
N TRP A 71 3.24 11.20 3.60
CA TRP A 71 2.95 12.20 2.57
C TRP A 71 1.84 13.19 3.00
N LEU A 72 0.79 12.72 3.67
CA LEU A 72 -0.23 13.60 4.24
C LEU A 72 0.37 14.58 5.25
N LYS A 73 1.21 14.09 6.17
CA LYS A 73 1.90 14.92 7.17
C LYS A 73 2.82 15.97 6.52
N ASP A 74 3.58 15.57 5.51
CA ASP A 74 4.48 16.47 4.78
C ASP A 74 3.72 17.61 4.08
N ASN A 75 2.44 17.40 3.77
CA ASN A 75 1.54 18.41 3.22
C ASN A 75 0.68 19.11 4.27
N GLY A 76 0.96 18.94 5.57
CA GLY A 76 0.24 19.63 6.65
C GLY A 76 -1.15 19.08 6.95
N ILE A 77 -1.41 17.81 6.59
CA ILE A 77 -2.67 17.11 6.82
C ILE A 77 -2.44 16.08 7.92
N ASP A 78 -3.25 16.13 8.98
CA ASP A 78 -3.18 15.14 10.05
C ASP A 78 -3.88 13.84 9.60
N PRO A 79 -3.17 12.73 9.38
CA PRO A 79 -3.76 11.49 8.88
C PRO A 79 -4.75 10.83 9.87
N ASP A 80 -4.75 11.25 11.14
CA ASP A 80 -5.62 10.69 12.17
C ASP A 80 -6.85 11.57 12.45
N ASN A 81 -6.82 12.85 12.04
CA ASN A 81 -7.88 13.82 12.37
C ASN A 81 -8.48 14.52 11.15
N ASP A 82 -7.71 14.72 10.09
CA ASP A 82 -8.14 15.45 8.90
C ASP A 82 -8.69 14.53 7.80
N VAL A 83 -8.48 13.22 7.87
CA VAL A 83 -8.99 12.23 6.90
C VAL A 83 -9.49 10.97 7.60
N ASP A 84 -10.31 10.17 6.92
CA ASP A 84 -10.80 8.87 7.43
C ASP A 84 -10.11 7.70 6.69
N ILE A 85 -8.96 7.25 7.20
CA ILE A 85 -8.20 6.14 6.62
C ILE A 85 -8.83 4.80 6.98
N LYS A 86 -9.29 4.05 5.97
CA LYS A 86 -9.99 2.77 6.13
C LYS A 86 -9.12 1.58 5.68
N PRO A 87 -8.66 0.72 6.60
CA PRO A 87 -7.84 -0.42 6.25
C PRO A 87 -8.67 -1.51 5.55
N MET A 88 -8.33 -1.85 4.32
CA MET A 88 -8.98 -2.93 3.56
C MET A 88 -8.10 -3.44 2.40
N GLY A 89 -8.44 -4.62 1.88
CA GLY A 89 -7.76 -5.19 0.72
C GLY A 89 -8.27 -4.63 -0.61
N PRO A 90 -7.59 -4.94 -1.74
CA PRO A 90 -7.93 -4.39 -3.05
C PRO A 90 -9.36 -4.66 -3.53
N GLY A 91 -9.86 -5.88 -3.37
CA GLY A 91 -11.23 -6.24 -3.80
C GLY A 91 -12.31 -5.49 -3.01
N ASP A 92 -12.09 -5.31 -1.71
CA ASP A 92 -13.01 -4.57 -0.84
C ASP A 92 -12.99 -3.08 -1.18
N ALA A 93 -11.81 -2.51 -1.44
CA ALA A 93 -11.66 -1.10 -1.83
C ALA A 93 -12.34 -0.81 -3.18
N ILE A 94 -12.14 -1.67 -4.20
CA ILE A 94 -12.81 -1.55 -5.50
C ILE A 94 -14.34 -1.58 -5.31
N SER A 95 -14.84 -2.53 -4.51
CA SER A 95 -16.28 -2.63 -4.21
C SER A 95 -16.81 -1.46 -3.39
N ALA A 96 -15.99 -0.88 -2.50
CA ALA A 96 -16.38 0.23 -1.65
C ALA A 96 -16.44 1.55 -2.44
N ILE A 97 -15.44 1.83 -3.29
CA ILE A 97 -15.40 3.06 -4.08
C ILE A 97 -16.47 3.06 -5.17
N SER A 98 -16.70 1.92 -5.83
CA SER A 98 -17.78 1.70 -6.80
C SER A 98 -19.16 1.92 -6.17
N ALA A 99 -19.33 1.54 -4.90
CA ALA A 99 -20.56 1.76 -4.14
C ALA A 99 -20.66 3.17 -3.50
N GLY A 100 -19.67 4.05 -3.70
CA GLY A 100 -19.62 5.38 -3.08
C GLY A 100 -19.50 5.37 -1.54
N ARG A 101 -18.99 4.28 -0.96
CA ARG A 101 -18.78 4.13 0.50
C ARG A 101 -17.44 4.69 0.98
N ILE A 102 -16.52 4.92 0.04
CA ILE A 102 -15.25 5.61 0.23
C ILE A 102 -15.04 6.61 -0.89
N ASP A 103 -14.19 7.61 -0.66
CA ASP A 103 -13.96 8.73 -1.58
C ASP A 103 -12.69 8.53 -2.41
N ALA A 104 -11.68 7.88 -1.83
CA ALA A 104 -10.41 7.62 -2.47
C ALA A 104 -9.85 6.25 -2.06
N ALA A 105 -8.87 5.74 -2.83
CA ALA A 105 -8.09 4.58 -2.45
C ALA A 105 -6.61 4.77 -2.85
N PHE A 106 -5.69 4.46 -1.94
CA PHE A 106 -4.25 4.39 -2.21
C PHE A 106 -3.77 2.95 -2.15
N LEU A 107 -3.57 2.34 -3.33
CA LEU A 107 -3.32 0.91 -3.47
C LEU A 107 -2.37 0.61 -4.64
N PRO A 108 -1.68 -0.54 -4.62
CA PRO A 108 -0.87 -0.97 -5.75
C PRO A 108 -1.73 -1.36 -6.96
N HIS A 109 -1.15 -1.21 -8.14
CA HIS A 109 -1.72 -1.80 -9.36
C HIS A 109 -1.88 -3.32 -9.22
N PRO A 110 -2.97 -3.90 -9.74
CA PRO A 110 -3.90 -3.32 -10.73
C PRO A 110 -5.14 -2.61 -10.15
N ALA A 111 -5.28 -2.45 -8.83
CA ALA A 111 -6.52 -1.93 -8.24
C ALA A 111 -6.90 -0.51 -8.71
N PRO A 112 -5.99 0.49 -8.72
CA PRO A 112 -6.25 1.78 -9.35
C PRO A 112 -6.73 1.66 -10.80
N THR A 113 -6.04 0.86 -11.63
CA THR A 113 -6.42 0.64 -13.03
C THR A 113 -7.86 0.12 -13.16
N LEU A 114 -8.28 -0.81 -12.30
CA LEU A 114 -9.65 -1.35 -12.34
C LEU A 114 -10.69 -0.30 -11.95
N ILE A 115 -10.41 0.50 -10.92
CA ILE A 115 -11.29 1.59 -10.47
C ILE A 115 -11.49 2.61 -11.59
N GLU A 116 -10.42 2.97 -12.30
CA GLU A 116 -10.48 3.91 -13.43
C GLU A 116 -11.22 3.32 -14.63
N GLN A 117 -10.99 2.06 -14.97
CA GLN A 117 -11.67 1.38 -16.09
C GLN A 117 -13.18 1.30 -15.89
N GLU A 118 -13.64 1.17 -14.64
CA GLU A 118 -15.07 1.20 -14.29
C GLU A 118 -15.64 2.63 -14.23
N GLY A 119 -14.80 3.67 -14.38
CA GLY A 119 -15.21 5.07 -14.28
C GLY A 119 -15.47 5.55 -12.85
N ASN A 120 -15.04 4.78 -11.85
CA ASN A 120 -15.29 5.04 -10.44
C ASN A 120 -14.22 5.90 -9.77
N GLY A 121 -13.14 6.24 -10.49
CA GLY A 121 -12.08 7.09 -9.98
C GLY A 121 -11.11 7.52 -11.06
N ARG A 122 -10.16 8.37 -10.66
CA ARG A 122 -9.02 8.84 -11.45
C ARG A 122 -7.79 8.96 -10.54
N SER A 123 -6.63 8.53 -11.02
CA SER A 123 -5.36 8.71 -10.29
C SER A 123 -5.04 10.20 -10.18
N VAL A 124 -4.80 10.66 -8.95
CA VAL A 124 -4.47 12.06 -8.62
C VAL A 124 -3.04 12.25 -8.17
N VAL A 125 -2.44 11.21 -7.59
CA VAL A 125 -1.05 11.22 -7.11
C VAL A 125 -0.46 9.82 -7.28
N TYR A 126 0.72 9.74 -7.88
CA TYR A 126 1.47 8.50 -7.97
C TYR A 126 2.38 8.32 -6.74
N SER A 127 2.60 7.09 -6.30
CA SER A 127 3.42 6.83 -5.12
C SER A 127 4.88 7.29 -5.28
N GLY A 128 5.37 7.43 -6.51
CA GLY A 128 6.67 8.03 -6.81
C GLY A 128 6.75 9.54 -6.55
N GLU A 129 5.61 10.24 -6.63
CA GLU A 129 5.52 11.66 -6.25
C GLU A 129 5.46 11.80 -4.73
N MET A 130 4.86 10.82 -4.04
CA MET A 130 4.80 10.80 -2.59
C MET A 130 6.16 10.49 -1.95
N LEU A 131 6.83 9.45 -2.47
CA LEU A 131 8.16 9.03 -2.02
C LEU A 131 8.97 8.52 -3.22
N PRO A 132 9.88 9.34 -3.78
CA PRO A 132 10.69 8.95 -4.93
C PRO A 132 11.48 7.65 -4.69
N ASP A 133 11.46 6.75 -5.68
CA ASP A 133 12.25 5.51 -5.72
C ASP A 133 12.09 4.55 -4.52
N HIS A 134 10.98 4.63 -3.78
CA HIS A 134 10.75 3.71 -2.66
C HIS A 134 10.68 2.25 -3.09
N ALA A 135 11.29 1.40 -2.27
CA ALA A 135 11.14 -0.05 -2.38
C ALA A 135 9.72 -0.44 -1.93
N CYS A 136 8.97 -1.12 -2.80
CA CYS A 136 7.64 -1.59 -2.48
C CYS A 136 7.73 -3.03 -1.96
N CYS A 137 7.89 -4.02 -2.85
CA CYS A 137 8.05 -5.40 -2.45
C CYS A 137 9.50 -5.88 -2.58
N VAL A 138 9.89 -6.78 -1.68
CA VAL A 138 11.21 -7.39 -1.61
C VAL A 138 11.08 -8.92 -1.57
N LEU A 139 12.07 -9.59 -2.12
CA LEU A 139 12.25 -11.03 -2.00
C LEU A 139 13.15 -11.29 -0.80
N VAL A 140 12.66 -12.11 0.13
CA VAL A 140 13.37 -12.43 1.36
C VAL A 140 13.61 -13.93 1.45
N VAL A 141 14.74 -14.31 2.04
CA VAL A 141 15.10 -15.71 2.31
C VAL A 141 15.26 -15.93 3.81
N LEU A 142 14.74 -17.05 4.28
CA LEU A 142 14.86 -17.52 5.66
C LEU A 142 16.00 -18.56 5.75
N PRO A 143 16.67 -18.70 6.92
CA PRO A 143 17.72 -19.69 7.09
C PRO A 143 17.17 -21.10 6.91
N TRP A 144 17.81 -21.86 6.03
CA TRP A 144 17.47 -23.26 5.77
C TRP A 144 17.59 -24.11 7.04
N LYS A 145 16.47 -24.67 7.51
CA LYS A 145 16.46 -25.67 8.59
C LYS A 145 16.40 -27.06 7.97
N ASN A 146 17.50 -27.80 8.05
CA ASN A 146 17.70 -29.12 7.46
C ASN A 146 16.49 -30.05 7.62
N GLY A 147 15.83 -30.40 6.51
CA GLY A 147 14.97 -31.58 6.40
C GLY A 147 13.45 -31.35 6.28
N MET A 148 12.98 -30.12 6.11
CA MET A 148 11.55 -29.84 5.87
C MET A 148 11.27 -29.43 4.43
N ALA A 149 10.12 -29.85 3.89
CA ALA A 149 9.71 -29.54 2.53
C ALA A 149 9.53 -28.03 2.33
N SER A 150 10.08 -27.53 1.22
CA SER A 150 10.22 -26.14 0.84
C SER A 150 8.93 -25.53 0.28
N GLY A 151 8.69 -24.24 0.55
CA GLY A 151 7.55 -23.48 0.04
C GLY A 151 7.87 -22.00 -0.19
N LEU A 152 7.12 -21.36 -1.11
CA LEU A 152 7.13 -19.91 -1.38
C LEU A 152 5.80 -19.33 -0.88
N LEU A 153 5.87 -18.28 -0.06
CA LEU A 153 4.70 -17.55 0.44
C LEU A 153 4.75 -16.12 -0.10
N ILE A 154 3.71 -15.75 -0.84
CA ILE A 154 3.45 -14.38 -1.24
C ILE A 154 2.51 -13.82 -0.18
N LEU A 155 3.00 -12.93 0.67
CA LEU A 155 2.15 -12.22 1.62
C LEU A 155 1.48 -11.06 0.87
N PRO A 156 0.15 -10.95 0.90
CA PRO A 156 -0.58 -9.84 0.28
C PRO A 156 -0.28 -8.50 0.94
#